data_AF-A0A8S3REN8-F1
#
_entry.id   AF-A0A8S3REN8-F1
#
_cell.length_a   1.000
_cell.length_b   1.000
_cell.length_c   1.000
_cell.angle_alpha   90.00
_cell.angle_beta   90.00
_cell.angle_gamma   90.00
#
_symmetry.space_group_name_H-M   'P 1'
#
loop_
_entity.id
_entity.type
_entity.pdbx_description
1 polymer ?
#
loop_
_entity_poly.entity_id
_entity_poly.type
_entity_poly.pdbx_seq_one_letter_code
_entity_poly.pdbx_strand_id
1 'polypeptide(L)'
;MKTTSSRQTSKVLQMRIKLEKEIINLQQKIYDGMPKINELEREEETFSILAEAILTNMHFEYEVEETQTEQIDLSGKNQYALTCLYCNYVCHEDCSRAEGEDKANCSSMDTSGNCSRCPNRCKWNAHRSSSYIIKYTTKKVKKINEYMAKKYEEASQKY
;
A
#
# COMPACT_ATOMS: atom_id res chain seq x y z
N MET A 1 6.04 -88.09 13.19
CA MET A 1 5.68 -86.83 12.50
C MET A 1 4.20 -86.87 12.14
N LYS A 2 3.36 -86.01 12.73
CA LYS A 2 1.95 -85.90 12.31
C LYS A 2 1.91 -85.22 10.94
N THR A 3 1.49 -85.94 9.92
CA THR A 3 1.23 -85.38 8.59
C THR A 3 0.02 -84.46 8.69
N THR A 4 0.23 -83.15 8.63
CA THR A 4 -0.87 -82.19 8.46
C THR A 4 -1.56 -82.49 7.14
N SER A 5 -2.87 -82.75 7.20
CA SER A 5 -3.61 -83.28 6.05
C SER A 5 -3.65 -82.27 4.89
N SER A 6 -3.50 -82.75 3.66
CA SER A 6 -3.61 -81.97 2.40
C SER A 6 -4.85 -81.06 2.31
N ARG A 7 -5.93 -81.43 3.02
CA ARG A 7 -7.19 -80.67 3.12
C ARG A 7 -7.03 -79.34 3.86
N GLN A 8 -6.19 -79.30 4.90
CA GLN A 8 -5.93 -78.07 5.66
C GLN A 8 -5.14 -77.08 4.80
N THR A 9 -4.13 -77.55 4.06
CA THR A 9 -3.34 -76.72 3.14
C THR A 9 -4.19 -76.12 2.01
N SER A 10 -5.13 -76.90 1.44
CA SER A 10 -6.04 -76.43 0.39
C SER A 10 -7.01 -75.34 0.87
N LYS A 11 -7.57 -75.47 2.09
CA LYS A 11 -8.41 -74.42 2.69
C LYS A 11 -7.65 -73.11 2.92
N VAL A 12 -6.41 -73.19 3.41
CA VAL A 12 -5.56 -72.01 3.62
C VAL A 12 -5.27 -71.29 2.30
N LEU A 13 -5.00 -72.03 1.22
CA LEU A 13 -4.83 -71.48 -0.13
C LEU A 13 -6.09 -70.77 -0.65
N GLN A 14 -7.27 -71.38 -0.47
CA GLN A 14 -8.54 -70.75 -0.87
C GLN A 14 -8.82 -69.45 -0.10
N MET A 15 -8.54 -69.43 1.21
CA MET A 15 -8.67 -68.22 2.02
C MET A 15 -7.70 -67.12 1.57
N ARG A 16 -6.46 -67.46 1.22
CA ARG A 16 -5.48 -66.49 0.69
C ARG A 16 -5.96 -65.87 -0.63
N ILE A 17 -6.42 -66.68 -1.58
CA ILE A 17 -6.95 -66.20 -2.86
C ILE A 17 -8.15 -65.27 -2.65
N LYS A 18 -9.01 -65.58 -1.68
CA LYS A 18 -10.15 -64.71 -1.36
C LYS A 18 -9.69 -63.36 -0.80
N LEU A 19 -8.74 -63.36 0.14
CA LEU A 19 -8.16 -62.14 0.71
C LEU A 19 -7.44 -61.31 -0.35
N GLU A 20 -6.65 -61.92 -1.23
CA GLU A 20 -5.98 -61.23 -2.34
C GLU A 20 -6.97 -60.52 -3.26
N LYS A 21 -8.10 -61.17 -3.59
CA LYS A 21 -9.18 -60.56 -4.37
C LYS A 21 -9.81 -59.37 -3.65
N GLU A 22 -10.06 -59.49 -2.34
CA GLU A 22 -10.60 -58.38 -1.56
C GLU A 22 -9.62 -57.20 -1.48
N ILE A 23 -8.32 -57.47 -1.32
CA ILE A 23 -7.27 -56.44 -1.32
C ILE A 23 -7.23 -55.69 -2.67
N ILE A 24 -7.21 -56.42 -3.79
CA ILE A 24 -7.20 -55.81 -5.14
C ILE A 24 -8.44 -54.92 -5.34
N ASN A 25 -9.60 -55.38 -4.89
CA ASN A 25 -10.85 -54.63 -5.02
C ASN A 25 -10.85 -53.36 -4.15
N LEU A 26 -10.28 -53.43 -2.94
CA LEU A 26 -10.10 -52.25 -2.08
C LEU A 26 -9.10 -51.25 -2.68
N GLN A 27 -7.98 -51.74 -3.22
CA GLN A 27 -7.00 -50.90 -3.91
C GLN A 27 -7.64 -50.17 -5.09
N GLN A 28 -8.44 -50.87 -5.91
CA GLN A 28 -9.14 -50.25 -7.02
C GLN A 28 -10.08 -49.14 -6.55
N LYS A 29 -10.87 -49.37 -5.49
CA LYS A 29 -11.74 -48.33 -4.92
C LYS A 29 -10.98 -47.11 -4.42
N ILE A 30 -9.79 -47.30 -3.84
CA ILE A 30 -8.93 -46.19 -3.41
C ILE A 30 -8.45 -45.41 -4.64
N TYR A 31 -7.96 -46.09 -5.67
CA TYR A 31 -7.52 -45.46 -6.91
C TYR A 31 -8.66 -44.72 -7.62
N ASP A 32 -9.86 -45.29 -7.65
CA ASP A 32 -11.03 -44.67 -8.28
C ASP A 32 -11.53 -43.44 -7.48
N GLY A 33 -11.33 -43.43 -6.16
CA GLY A 33 -11.69 -42.30 -5.29
C GLY A 33 -10.67 -41.16 -5.28
N MET A 34 -9.40 -41.44 -5.59
CA MET A 34 -8.32 -40.47 -5.55
C MET A 34 -8.54 -39.24 -6.47
N PRO A 35 -9.06 -39.38 -7.71
CA PRO A 35 -9.42 -38.23 -8.54
C PRO A 35 -10.42 -37.28 -7.88
N LYS A 36 -11.39 -37.81 -7.12
CA LYS A 36 -12.40 -36.98 -6.46
C LYS A 36 -11.79 -36.19 -5.30
N ILE A 37 -10.84 -36.78 -4.57
CA ILE A 37 -10.07 -36.07 -3.53
C ILE A 37 -9.28 -34.92 -4.17
N ASN A 38 -8.54 -35.19 -5.24
CA ASN A 38 -7.76 -34.15 -5.94
C ASN A 38 -8.63 -33.05 -6.56
N GLU A 39 -9.89 -33.34 -6.92
CA GLU A 39 -10.86 -32.35 -7.37
C GLU A 39 -11.27 -31.44 -6.21
N LEU A 40 -11.63 -32.02 -5.06
CA LEU A 40 -12.04 -31.28 -3.86
C LEU A 40 -10.90 -30.40 -3.31
N GLU A 41 -9.65 -30.91 -3.30
CA GLU A 41 -8.48 -30.13 -2.88
C GLU A 41 -8.26 -28.89 -3.76
N ARG A 42 -8.48 -29.01 -5.09
CA ARG A 42 -8.38 -27.88 -6.02
C ARG A 42 -9.53 -26.89 -5.86
N GLU A 43 -10.73 -27.37 -5.57
CA GLU A 43 -11.87 -26.51 -5.24
C GLU A 43 -11.61 -25.73 -3.94
N GLU A 44 -11.08 -26.38 -2.90
CA GLU A 44 -10.70 -25.74 -1.64
C GLU A 44 -9.64 -24.65 -1.84
N GLU A 45 -8.59 -24.93 -2.61
CA GLU A 45 -7.56 -23.93 -2.96
C GLU A 45 -8.19 -22.74 -3.69
N THR A 46 -9.08 -23.00 -4.64
CA THR A 46 -9.81 -21.95 -5.37
C THR A 46 -10.66 -21.10 -4.43
N PHE A 47 -11.38 -21.72 -3.49
CA PHE A 47 -12.18 -20.98 -2.51
C PHE A 47 -11.32 -20.12 -1.58
N SER A 48 -10.15 -20.60 -1.17
CA SER A 48 -9.20 -19.81 -0.37
C SER A 48 -8.74 -18.57 -1.12
N ILE A 49 -8.35 -18.72 -2.39
CA ILE A 49 -7.93 -17.60 -3.24
C ILE A 49 -9.06 -16.59 -3.42
N LEU A 50 -10.29 -17.06 -3.65
CA LEU A 50 -11.46 -16.19 -3.80
C LEU A 50 -11.79 -15.45 -2.50
N ALA A 51 -11.68 -16.10 -1.34
CA ALA A 51 -11.92 -15.47 -0.05
C ALA A 51 -10.89 -14.35 0.23
N GLU A 52 -9.61 -14.58 -0.06
CA GLU A 52 -8.57 -13.54 0.02
C GLU A 52 -8.83 -12.38 -0.93
N ALA A 53 -9.24 -12.67 -2.16
CA ALA A 53 -9.60 -11.65 -3.15
C ALA A 53 -10.80 -10.81 -2.69
N ILE A 54 -11.80 -11.41 -2.02
CA ILE A 54 -12.93 -10.67 -1.45
C ILE A 54 -12.45 -9.76 -0.32
N LEU A 55 -11.66 -10.27 0.62
CA LEU A 55 -11.17 -9.50 1.77
C LEU A 55 -10.32 -8.30 1.33
N THR A 56 -9.43 -8.50 0.36
CA THR A 56 -8.56 -7.44 -0.18
C THR A 56 -9.34 -6.39 -0.99
N ASN A 57 -10.46 -6.78 -1.61
CA ASN A 57 -11.32 -5.87 -2.36
C ASN A 57 -12.50 -5.31 -1.57
N MET A 58 -12.67 -5.70 -0.29
CA MET A 58 -13.78 -5.25 0.55
C MET A 58 -13.71 -3.75 0.86
N HIS A 59 -12.50 -3.20 0.85
CA HIS A 59 -12.26 -1.79 1.10
C HIS A 59 -11.59 -1.16 -0.12
N PHE A 60 -12.35 -0.33 -0.84
CA PHE A 60 -11.78 0.50 -1.90
C PHE A 60 -10.96 1.66 -1.34
N GLU A 61 -10.96 1.86 -0.04
CA GLU A 61 -10.21 2.92 0.64
C GLU A 61 -8.76 2.52 0.89
N TYR A 62 -7.84 3.42 0.56
CA TYR A 62 -6.42 3.29 0.89
C TYR A 62 -5.88 4.64 1.38
N GLU A 63 -4.89 4.60 2.28
CA GLU A 63 -4.24 5.81 2.78
C GLU A 63 -2.98 6.11 1.96
N VAL A 64 -2.86 7.36 1.52
CA VAL A 64 -1.63 7.88 0.90
C VAL A 64 -1.19 9.16 1.58
N GLU A 65 0.11 9.39 1.59
CA GLU A 65 0.68 10.65 2.01
C GLU A 65 0.67 11.63 0.84
N GLU A 66 -0.07 12.73 0.99
CA GLU A 66 -0.09 13.82 0.02
C GLU A 66 0.53 15.07 0.61
N THR A 67 1.36 15.73 -0.20
CA THR A 67 1.87 17.06 0.11
C THR A 67 0.82 18.09 -0.25
N GLN A 68 0.27 18.75 0.76
CA GLN A 68 -0.61 19.88 0.57
C GLN A 68 0.17 21.18 0.75
N THR A 69 -0.20 22.16 -0.08
CA THR A 69 0.35 23.52 -0.01
C THR A 69 -0.64 24.37 0.78
N GLU A 70 -0.21 24.92 1.91
CA GLU A 70 -1.01 25.82 2.74
C GLU A 70 -0.41 27.22 2.69
N GLN A 71 -1.24 28.21 2.38
CA GLN A 71 -0.87 29.62 2.48
C GLN A 71 -1.22 30.12 3.87
N ILE A 72 -0.20 30.42 4.67
CA ILE A 72 -0.38 30.95 6.03
C ILE A 72 -0.33 32.47 5.93
N ASP A 73 -1.44 33.12 6.26
CA ASP A 73 -1.54 34.57 6.32
C ASP A 73 -0.81 35.12 7.56
N LEU A 74 0.00 36.14 7.34
CA LEU A 74 0.71 36.92 8.36
C LEU A 74 0.10 38.31 8.56
N SER A 75 -0.90 38.68 7.73
CA SER A 75 -1.63 39.94 7.81
C SER A 75 -2.33 40.06 9.17
N GLY A 76 -1.86 40.97 10.02
CA GLY A 76 -2.34 41.13 11.40
C GLY A 76 -1.27 40.95 12.47
N LYS A 77 -0.10 40.38 12.13
CA LYS A 77 1.06 40.30 13.04
C LYS A 77 2.04 41.47 12.89
N ASN A 78 1.77 42.42 11.98
CA ASN A 78 2.72 43.47 11.55
C ASN A 78 4.10 42.90 11.15
N GLN A 79 4.10 41.70 10.56
CA GLN A 79 5.28 40.95 10.17
C GLN A 79 5.12 40.45 8.74
N TYR A 80 6.23 40.40 8.01
CA TYR A 80 6.29 39.93 6.63
C TYR A 80 7.33 38.82 6.50
N ALA A 81 7.08 37.89 5.59
CA ALA A 81 8.08 36.93 5.20
C ALA A 81 8.96 37.51 4.11
N LEU A 82 10.27 37.56 4.36
CA LEU A 82 11.24 37.98 3.35
C LEU A 82 11.68 36.77 2.54
N THR A 83 11.22 36.68 1.30
CA THR A 83 11.52 35.57 0.40
C THR A 83 12.50 36.00 -0.69
N CYS A 84 13.54 35.21 -0.91
CA CYS A 84 14.41 35.37 -2.07
C CYS A 84 13.73 34.73 -3.29
N LEU A 85 13.43 35.52 -4.32
CA LEU A 85 12.76 35.03 -5.53
C LEU A 85 13.66 34.17 -6.41
N TYR A 86 14.99 34.33 -6.31
CA TYR A 86 15.93 33.50 -7.07
C TYR A 86 16.17 32.15 -6.42
N CYS A 87 16.17 32.09 -5.09
CA CYS A 87 16.37 30.84 -4.36
C CYS A 87 15.07 30.12 -4.00
N ASN A 88 13.91 30.78 -4.17
CA ASN A 88 12.62 30.34 -3.60
C ASN A 88 12.74 29.98 -2.11
N TYR A 89 13.44 30.83 -1.35
CA TYR A 89 13.83 30.58 0.04
C TYR A 89 13.35 31.70 0.96
N VAL A 90 12.64 31.33 2.03
CA VAL A 90 12.22 32.25 3.09
C VAL A 90 13.41 32.54 3.99
N CYS A 91 13.93 33.77 3.92
CA CYS A 91 15.11 34.20 4.67
C CYS A 91 14.80 34.37 6.17
N HIS A 92 13.63 34.93 6.48
CA HIS A 92 13.01 35.00 7.81
C HIS A 92 11.54 35.43 7.67
N GLU A 93 10.74 35.18 8.71
CA GLU A 93 9.27 35.33 8.70
C GLU A 93 8.74 36.54 9.50
N ASP A 94 9.64 37.24 10.19
CA ASP A 94 9.36 38.33 11.13
C ASP A 94 9.87 39.70 10.61
N CYS A 95 9.94 39.87 9.29
CA CYS A 95 10.44 41.10 8.70
C CYS A 95 9.50 42.26 9.02
N SER A 96 10.05 43.37 9.53
CA SER A 96 9.29 44.59 9.82
C SER A 96 9.05 45.48 8.59
N ARG A 97 9.66 45.14 7.44
CA ARG A 97 9.65 45.97 6.22
C ARG A 97 8.62 45.48 5.23
N ALA A 98 7.64 46.31 4.88
CA ALA A 98 6.54 45.97 3.99
C ALA A 98 6.97 45.75 2.54
N GLU A 99 6.12 45.17 1.71
CA GLU A 99 6.37 45.04 0.27
C GLU A 99 6.57 46.43 -0.37
N GLY A 100 7.54 46.56 -1.27
CA GLY A 100 7.90 47.83 -1.91
C GLY A 100 8.96 48.68 -1.19
N GLU A 101 9.23 48.43 0.10
CA GLU A 101 10.33 49.11 0.80
C GLU A 101 11.71 48.59 0.37
N ASP A 102 12.74 49.43 0.44
CA ASP A 102 14.13 49.01 0.21
C ASP A 102 14.55 47.93 1.23
N LYS A 103 15.11 46.83 0.71
CA LYS A 103 15.57 45.68 1.50
C LYS A 103 17.05 45.74 1.84
N ALA A 104 17.80 46.73 1.33
CA ALA A 104 19.22 46.89 1.58
C ALA A 104 19.56 46.96 3.07
N ASN A 105 18.68 47.58 3.87
CA ASN A 105 18.85 47.76 5.32
C ASN A 105 18.19 46.66 6.16
N CYS A 106 17.70 45.58 5.54
CA CYS A 106 17.15 44.45 6.30
C CYS A 106 18.23 43.81 7.18
N SER A 107 17.87 43.35 8.39
CA SER A 107 18.78 42.67 9.32
C SER A 107 19.42 41.41 8.76
N SER A 108 18.81 40.81 7.72
CA SER A 108 19.35 39.66 7.01
C SER A 108 20.42 40.03 5.97
N MET A 109 20.58 41.31 5.64
CA MET A 109 21.59 41.78 4.68
C MET A 109 22.90 42.14 5.38
N ASP A 110 24.02 41.79 4.76
CA ASP A 110 25.33 42.28 5.16
C ASP A 110 25.59 43.72 4.70
N THR A 111 26.71 44.31 5.11
CA THR A 111 27.11 45.68 4.76
C THR A 111 27.32 45.90 3.26
N SER A 112 27.46 44.82 2.48
CA SER A 112 27.57 44.87 1.02
C SER A 112 26.21 44.66 0.32
N GLY A 113 25.12 44.53 1.09
CA GLY A 113 23.77 44.33 0.59
C GLY A 113 23.48 42.92 0.09
N ASN A 114 24.27 41.92 0.51
CA ASN A 114 23.99 40.51 0.23
C ASN A 114 23.27 39.86 1.40
N CYS A 115 22.31 38.99 1.12
CA CYS A 115 21.62 38.24 2.15
C CYS A 115 22.56 37.20 2.78
N SER A 116 22.51 37.09 4.10
CA SER A 116 23.26 36.10 4.89
C SER A 116 22.48 34.80 5.13
N ARG A 117 21.18 34.78 4.78
CA ARG A 117 20.26 33.67 5.07
C ARG A 117 20.02 32.75 3.87
N CYS A 118 19.92 33.30 2.66
CA CYS A 118 19.61 32.49 1.48
C CYS A 118 20.85 31.77 0.95
N PRO A 119 20.70 30.56 0.34
CA PRO A 119 21.83 29.72 -0.04
C PRO A 119 22.86 30.39 -0.96
N ASN A 120 22.40 31.24 -1.88
CA ASN A 120 23.24 31.89 -2.87
C ASN A 120 23.70 33.30 -2.47
N ARG A 121 23.42 33.73 -1.23
CA ARG A 121 23.73 35.07 -0.72
C ARG A 121 23.31 36.20 -1.68
N CYS A 122 22.10 36.08 -2.23
CA CYS A 122 21.59 36.99 -3.23
C CYS A 122 21.55 38.45 -2.74
N LYS A 123 21.65 39.40 -3.68
CA LYS A 123 21.50 40.83 -3.39
C LYS A 123 20.10 41.16 -2.87
N TRP A 124 19.99 42.22 -2.09
CA TRP A 124 18.74 42.67 -1.48
C TRP A 124 17.59 42.84 -2.47
N ASN A 125 17.87 43.26 -3.71
CA ASN A 125 16.86 43.50 -4.75
C ASN A 125 16.19 42.22 -5.27
N ALA A 126 16.79 41.04 -5.02
CA ALA A 126 16.21 39.74 -5.32
C ALA A 126 15.19 39.27 -4.27
N HIS A 127 14.96 40.05 -3.22
CA HIS A 127 14.09 39.69 -2.10
C HIS A 127 12.79 40.50 -2.14
N ARG A 128 11.68 39.84 -1.81
CA ARG A 128 10.36 40.46 -1.65
C ARG A 128 9.78 40.10 -0.30
N SER A 129 9.11 41.06 0.31
CA SER A 129 8.31 40.85 1.51
C SER A 129 6.92 40.42 1.06
N SER A 130 6.39 39.33 1.61
CA SER A 130 4.99 38.92 1.44
C SER A 130 4.30 38.90 2.80
N SER A 131 3.01 39.20 2.83
CA SER A 131 2.18 39.06 4.03
C SER A 131 1.71 37.62 4.24
N TYR A 132 2.30 36.64 3.55
CA TYR A 132 2.00 35.22 3.69
C TYR A 132 3.24 34.37 3.46
N ILE A 133 3.22 33.14 3.97
CA ILE A 133 4.17 32.08 3.64
C ILE A 133 3.46 30.89 3.03
N ILE A 134 4.17 30.15 2.19
CA ILE A 134 3.71 28.87 1.66
C ILE A 134 4.38 27.77 2.47
N LYS A 135 3.58 26.96 3.16
CA LYS A 135 4.03 25.80 3.92
C LYS A 135 3.59 24.52 3.22
N TYR A 136 4.54 23.61 3.03
CA TYR A 136 4.26 22.26 2.56
C TYR A 136 4.03 21.36 3.76
N THR A 137 2.86 20.74 3.83
CA THR A 137 2.52 19.81 4.91
C THR A 137 2.11 18.48 4.29
N THR A 138 2.78 17.41 4.71
CA THR A 138 2.36 16.05 4.38
C THR A 138 1.19 15.65 5.25
N LYS A 139 0.08 15.26 4.64
CA LYS A 139 -1.09 14.72 5.35
C LYS A 139 -1.43 13.35 4.78
N LYS A 140 -1.83 12.44 5.68
CA LYS A 140 -2.46 11.17 5.28
C LYS A 140 -3.87 11.47 4.82
N VAL A 141 -4.17 11.14 3.58
CA VAL A 141 -5.52 11.25 3.02
C VAL A 141 -6.01 9.87 2.64
N LYS A 142 -7.29 9.62 2.92
CA LYS A 142 -7.99 8.43 2.43
C LYS A 142 -8.45 8.69 1.01
N LYS A 143 -8.10 7.78 0.11
CA LYS A 143 -8.54 7.78 -1.29
C LYS A 143 -9.31 6.52 -1.59
N ILE A 144 -10.20 6.61 -2.56
CA ILE A 144 -10.96 5.47 -3.07
C ILE A 144 -10.30 5.00 -4.37
N ASN A 145 -10.13 3.70 -4.53
CA ASN A 145 -9.76 3.09 -5.80
C ASN A 145 -11.01 3.01 -6.68
N GLU A 146 -11.31 4.11 -7.37
CA GLU A 146 -12.50 4.27 -8.22
C GLU A 146 -12.62 3.18 -9.29
N TYR A 147 -11.49 2.71 -9.84
CA TYR A 147 -11.47 1.62 -10.81
C TYR A 147 -12.01 0.32 -10.22
N MET A 148 -11.58 -0.04 -9.01
CA MET A 148 -12.06 -1.24 -8.32
C MET A 148 -13.51 -1.09 -7.85
N ALA A 149 -13.89 0.08 -7.36
CA ALA A 149 -15.27 0.39 -6.97
C ALA A 149 -16.24 0.23 -8.16
N LYS A 150 -15.86 0.76 -9.34
CA LYS A 150 -16.66 0.65 -10.56
C LYS A 150 -16.78 -0.80 -11.05
N LYS A 151 -15.70 -1.57 -11.03
CA LYS A 151 -15.73 -3.00 -11.38
C LYS A 151 -16.67 -3.79 -10.48
N TYR A 152 -16.68 -3.48 -9.19
CA TYR A 152 -17.59 -4.09 -8.23
C TYR A 152 -19.05 -3.73 -8.53
N GLU A 153 -19.33 -2.45 -8.79
CA GLU A 153 -20.67 -1.98 -9.15
C GLU A 153 -21.20 -2.66 -10.42
N GLU A 154 -20.41 -2.72 -11.49
CA GLU A 154 -20.77 -3.41 -12.75
C GLU A 154 -21.01 -4.92 -12.56
N ALA A 155 -20.26 -5.57 -11.66
CA ALA A 155 -20.47 -6.97 -11.33
C ALA A 155 -21.77 -7.18 -10.53
N SER A 156 -22.08 -6.29 -9.60
CA SER A 156 -23.28 -6.36 -8.77
C SER A 156 -24.60 -6.17 -9.53
N GLN A 157 -24.57 -5.47 -10.68
CA GLN A 157 -25.76 -5.24 -11.52
C GLN A 157 -26.10 -6.42 -12.44
N LYS A 158 -25.22 -7.43 -12.56
CA LYS A 158 -25.42 -8.61 -13.43
C LYS A 158 -26.11 -9.78 -12.74
N TYR A 159 -26.46 -9.64 -11.46
CA TYR A 159 -27.13 -10.63 -10.63
C TYR A 159 -28.35 -10.02 -9.95
#